data_AF-A0AAW9SLS8-F1
#
_entry.id   AF-A0AAW9SLS8-F1
#
_cell.length_a   1.000
_cell.length_b   1.000
_cell.length_c   1.000
_cell.angle_alpha   90.00
_cell.angle_beta   90.00
_cell.angle_gamma   90.00
#
_symmetry.space_group_name_H-M   'P 1'
#
loop_
_entity.id
_entity.type
_entity.pdbx_description
1 polymer ?
#
loop_
_entity_poly.entity_id
_entity_poly.type
_entity_poly.pdbx_seq_one_letter_code
_entity_poly.pdbx_strand_id
1 'polypeptide(L)'
;MPSGLVVNYLDRIDESPTWRYRYIAPALDEESVDFTAVAQDMEVLCATHALPQLQHDGRSPERIIVSLMSEKLDFGVMSPEVRQFFESYRVEDNLCIWEVF
;
A
#
# COMPACT_ATOMS: atom_id res chain seq x y z
N MET A 1 11.99 -0.33 -5.23
CA MET A 1 11.37 0.79 -4.49
C MET A 1 12.46 1.61 -3.81
N PRO A 2 12.21 2.82 -3.26
CA PRO A 2 13.21 3.60 -2.51
C PRO A 2 14.00 2.80 -1.47
N SER A 3 13.35 1.89 -0.75
CA SER A 3 13.99 0.99 0.23
C SER A 3 14.92 -0.07 -0.38
N GLY A 4 14.88 -0.27 -1.69
CA GLY A 4 15.50 -1.41 -2.38
C GLY A 4 14.62 -2.67 -2.41
N LEU A 5 13.47 -2.70 -1.73
CA LEU A 5 12.56 -3.85 -1.75
C LEU A 5 11.97 -4.10 -3.14
N VAL A 6 11.81 -5.40 -3.43
CA VAL A 6 11.02 -5.89 -4.55
C VAL A 6 9.59 -6.08 -4.06
N VAL A 7 8.69 -5.28 -4.60
CA VAL A 7 7.27 -5.27 -4.24
C VAL A 7 6.45 -5.80 -5.41
N ASN A 8 5.55 -6.74 -5.12
CA ASN A 8 4.62 -7.31 -6.09
C ASN A 8 3.19 -6.93 -5.73
N TYR A 9 2.41 -6.49 -6.72
CA TYR A 9 0.98 -6.25 -6.54
C TYR A 9 0.24 -7.58 -6.30
N LEU A 10 -0.60 -7.62 -5.27
CA LEU A 10 -1.43 -8.78 -4.94
C LEU A 10 -2.85 -8.58 -5.47
N ASP A 11 -3.57 -7.63 -4.87
CA ASP A 11 -4.96 -7.32 -5.20
C ASP A 11 -5.34 -5.91 -4.73
N ARG A 12 -6.56 -5.52 -5.07
CA ARG A 12 -7.22 -4.33 -4.56
C ARG A 12 -8.60 -4.67 -4.05
N ILE A 13 -9.05 -3.93 -3.04
CA ILE A 13 -10.36 -4.10 -2.42
C ILE A 13 -11.12 -2.79 -2.58
N ASP A 14 -12.33 -2.89 -3.12
CA ASP A 14 -13.26 -1.78 -3.30
C ASP A 14 -14.04 -1.59 -1.99
N GLU A 15 -13.68 -0.56 -1.24
CA GLU A 15 -14.36 -0.10 -0.02
C GLU A 15 -14.91 1.33 -0.27
N SER A 16 -15.37 1.61 -1.51
CA SER A 16 -15.68 2.95 -2.01
C SER A 16 -16.43 3.84 -0.99
N PRO A 17 -15.98 5.08 -0.76
CA PRO A 17 -14.98 5.83 -1.55
C PRO A 17 -13.51 5.56 -1.17
N THR A 18 -13.25 4.59 -0.29
CA THR A 18 -11.89 4.15 0.07
C THR A 18 -11.46 2.95 -0.76
N TRP A 19 -10.20 2.92 -1.19
CA TRP A 19 -9.65 1.82 -1.97
C TRP A 19 -8.42 1.26 -1.30
N ARG A 20 -8.39 -0.06 -1.07
CA ARG A 20 -7.21 -0.71 -0.50
C ARG A 20 -6.41 -1.38 -1.59
N TYR A 21 -5.12 -1.09 -1.66
CA TYR A 21 -4.17 -1.75 -2.54
C TYR A 21 -3.20 -2.57 -1.72
N ARG A 22 -3.08 -3.85 -2.05
CA ARG A 22 -2.30 -4.81 -1.29
C ARG A 22 -1.12 -5.30 -2.10
N TYR A 23 0.02 -5.37 -1.44
CA TYR A 23 1.29 -5.71 -2.05
C TYR A 23 2.07 -6.71 -1.18
N ILE A 24 2.92 -7.49 -1.81
CA ILE A 24 3.80 -8.48 -1.18
C ILE A 24 5.26 -8.10 -1.40
N ALA A 25 6.02 -8.04 -0.32
CA ALA A 25 7.47 -7.83 -0.32
C ALA A 25 8.13 -8.88 0.58
N PRO A 26 8.62 -10.01 0.04
CA PRO A 26 9.17 -11.11 0.85
C PRO A 26 10.30 -10.70 1.80
N ALA A 27 11.14 -9.75 1.37
CA ALA A 27 12.25 -9.22 2.17
C ALA A 27 11.79 -8.28 3.30
N LEU A 28 10.49 -7.99 3.44
CA LEU A 28 9.94 -7.17 4.52
C LEU A 28 10.19 -7.80 5.90
N ASP A 29 10.35 -9.13 5.97
CA ASP A 29 10.60 -9.83 7.23
C ASP A 29 12.06 -9.73 7.72
N GLU A 30 12.96 -9.16 6.92
CA GLU A 30 14.34 -8.92 7.36
C GLU A 30 14.38 -7.84 8.45
N GLU A 31 15.16 -8.04 9.53
CA GLU A 31 15.30 -7.05 10.62
C GLU A 31 15.87 -5.70 10.15
N SER A 32 16.55 -5.66 9.00
CA SER A 32 17.11 -4.45 8.42
C SER A 32 16.07 -3.52 7.79
N VAL A 33 14.82 -3.97 7.64
CA VAL A 33 13.77 -3.16 7.02
C VAL A 33 13.08 -2.31 8.09
N ASP A 34 13.42 -1.03 8.10
CA ASP A 34 12.80 -0.03 8.97
C ASP A 34 11.50 0.52 8.38
N PHE A 35 10.56 0.86 9.24
CA PHE A 35 9.26 1.43 8.88
C PHE A 35 9.40 2.68 8.01
N THR A 36 10.38 3.56 8.27
CA THR A 36 10.59 4.76 7.44
C THR A 36 10.91 4.42 5.98
N ALA A 37 11.68 3.35 5.74
CA ALA A 37 11.98 2.90 4.38
C ALA A 37 10.71 2.35 3.70
N VAL A 38 9.89 1.61 4.44
CA VAL A 38 8.63 1.05 3.93
C VAL A 38 7.58 2.14 3.68
N ALA A 39 7.50 3.17 4.53
CA ALA A 39 6.58 4.29 4.37
C ALA A 39 6.82 5.04 3.05
N GLN A 40 8.08 5.28 2.70
CA GLN A 40 8.45 5.90 1.42
C GLN A 40 8.06 5.02 0.23
N ASP A 41 8.24 3.70 0.33
CA ASP A 41 7.79 2.78 -0.70
C ASP A 41 6.26 2.82 -0.88
N MET A 42 5.52 2.84 0.22
CA MET A 42 4.05 2.90 0.20
C MET A 42 3.54 4.20 -0.44
N GLU A 43 4.22 5.33 -0.21
CA GLU A 43 3.89 6.61 -0.84
C GLU A 43 4.11 6.54 -2.36
N VAL A 44 5.26 6.00 -2.79
CA VAL A 44 5.55 5.79 -4.22
C VAL A 44 4.52 4.86 -4.84
N LEU A 45 4.18 3.74 -4.20
CA LEU A 45 3.16 2.81 -4.69
C LEU A 45 1.79 3.47 -4.84
N CYS A 46 1.40 4.35 -3.91
CA CYS A 46 0.16 5.12 -4.02
C CYS A 46 0.19 6.02 -5.26
N ALA A 47 1.24 6.83 -5.40
CA ALA A 47 1.34 7.85 -6.43
C ALA A 47 1.57 7.28 -7.84
N THR A 48 2.36 6.21 -7.97
CA THR A 48 2.79 5.70 -9.29
C THR A 48 1.97 4.51 -9.79
N HIS A 49 1.25 3.81 -8.91
CA HIS A 49 0.50 2.61 -9.28
C HIS A 49 -0.98 2.71 -8.90
N ALA A 50 -1.29 2.83 -7.61
CA ALA A 50 -2.68 2.73 -7.13
C ALA A 50 -3.58 3.84 -7.69
N LEU A 51 -3.15 5.10 -7.57
CA LEU A 51 -3.93 6.24 -8.02
C LEU A 51 -4.08 6.30 -9.57
N PRO A 52 -3.01 6.15 -10.37
CA PRO A 52 -3.14 6.09 -11.83
C PRO A 52 -4.05 4.97 -12.31
N GLN A 53 -4.02 3.80 -11.66
CA GLN A 53 -4.88 2.67 -12.03
C GLN A 53 -6.36 2.98 -11.75
N LEU A 54 -6.69 3.60 -10.61
CA LEU A 54 -8.06 4.03 -10.31
C LEU A 54 -8.57 5.09 -11.30
N GLN A 55 -7.71 6.05 -11.66
CA GLN A 55 -8.05 7.07 -12.67
C GLN A 55 -8.28 6.46 -14.05
N HIS A 56 -7.44 5.49 -14.45
CA HIS A 56 -7.62 4.75 -15.70
C HIS A 56 -8.98 4.03 -15.74
N ASP A 57 -9.42 3.48 -14.61
CA ASP A 57 -10.70 2.82 -14.45
C ASP A 57 -11.89 3.81 -14.29
N GLY A 58 -11.66 5.12 -14.39
CA GLY A 58 -12.67 6.16 -14.23
C GLY A 58 -13.23 6.27 -12.80
N ARG A 59 -12.45 5.84 -11.80
CA ARG A 59 -12.81 5.93 -10.38
C ARG A 59 -12.23 7.19 -9.76
N SER A 60 -13.00 7.77 -8.85
CA SER A 60 -12.60 8.94 -8.04
C SER A 60 -12.49 8.52 -6.58
N PRO A 61 -11.34 7.97 -6.13
CA PRO A 61 -11.13 7.64 -4.72
C PRO A 61 -11.05 8.91 -3.88
N GLU A 62 -11.59 8.88 -2.66
CA GLU A 62 -11.32 9.89 -1.64
C GLU A 62 -10.10 9.50 -0.79
N ARG A 63 -9.86 8.19 -0.65
CA ARG A 63 -8.78 7.62 0.15
C ARG A 63 -8.23 6.35 -0.48
N ILE A 64 -6.91 6.18 -0.41
CA ILE A 64 -6.20 4.97 -0.79
C ILE A 64 -5.45 4.45 0.43
N ILE A 65 -5.67 3.19 0.77
CA ILE A 65 -4.90 2.49 1.80
C ILE A 65 -3.92 1.58 1.10
N VAL A 66 -2.63 1.76 1.33
CA VAL A 66 -1.58 0.85 0.84
C VAL A 66 -1.27 -0.12 1.96
N SER A 67 -1.29 -1.42 1.66
CA SER A 67 -0.92 -2.48 2.60
C SER A 67 0.24 -3.28 2.01
N LEU A 68 1.35 -3.35 2.75
CA LEU A 68 2.53 -4.12 2.37
C LEU A 68 2.72 -5.27 3.37
N MET A 69 2.81 -6.50 2.87
CA MET A 69 2.93 -7.71 3.69
C MET A 69 4.16 -8.52 3.24
N SER A 70 4.82 -9.25 4.14
CA SER A 70 5.91 -10.15 3.76
C SER A 70 5.40 -11.32 2.92
N GLU A 71 4.18 -11.76 3.20
CA GLU A 71 3.53 -12.90 2.54
C GLU A 71 2.06 -12.61 2.24
N LYS A 72 1.46 -13.45 1.38
CA LYS A 72 0.03 -13.35 1.08
C LYS A 72 -0.79 -13.76 2.31
N LEU A 73 -1.60 -12.84 2.81
CA LEU A 73 -2.68 -13.12 3.75
C LEU A 73 -4.05 -13.04 3.06
N ASP A 74 -5.05 -13.67 3.64
CA ASP A 74 -6.43 -13.38 3.27
C ASP A 74 -6.88 -12.07 3.94
N PHE A 75 -7.77 -11.33 3.30
CA PHE A 75 -8.27 -10.07 3.86
C PHE A 75 -8.99 -10.33 5.18
N GLY A 76 -8.66 -9.54 6.21
CA GLY A 76 -9.20 -9.68 7.56
C GLY A 76 -8.52 -10.77 8.41
N VAL A 77 -7.56 -11.51 7.86
CA VAL A 77 -6.76 -12.47 8.61
C VAL A 77 -5.49 -11.79 9.12
N MET A 78 -5.25 -11.86 10.42
CA MET A 78 -3.97 -11.47 11.02
C MET A 78 -3.16 -12.73 11.33
N SER A 79 -1.90 -12.76 10.87
CA SER A 79 -0.92 -13.75 11.28
C SER A 79 0.23 -13.05 11.99
N PRO A 80 0.58 -13.45 13.22
CA PRO A 80 1.72 -12.87 13.94
C PRO A 80 3.07 -13.20 13.28
N GLU A 81 3.11 -14.19 12.39
CA GLU A 81 4.31 -14.60 11.64
C GLU A 81 4.50 -13.78 10.35
N VAL A 82 3.47 -13.03 9.92
CA VAL A 82 3.54 -12.21 8.72
C VAL A 82 3.67 -10.74 9.12
N ARG A 83 4.84 -10.17 8.83
CA ARG A 83 5.04 -8.74 8.99
C ARG A 83 4.18 -7.99 7.97
N GLN A 84 3.36 -7.08 8.46
CA GLN A 84 2.53 -6.24 7.61
C GLN A 84 2.52 -4.79 8.11
N PHE A 85 2.58 -3.86 7.16
CA PHE A 85 2.42 -2.43 7.38
C PHE A 85 1.29 -1.91 6.52
N PHE A 86 0.62 -0.87 6.99
CA PHE A 86 -0.40 -0.19 6.22
C PHE A 86 -0.31 1.31 6.42
N GLU A 87 -0.56 2.05 5.35
CA GLU A 87 -0.57 3.50 5.34
C GLU A 87 -1.82 4.01 4.62
N SER A 88 -2.31 5.16 5.07
CA SER A 88 -3.50 5.79 4.49
C SER A 88 -3.13 7.11 3.82
N TYR A 89 -3.63 7.28 2.59
CA TYR A 89 -3.41 8.46 1.78
C TYR A 89 -4.76 9.05 1.39
N ARG A 90 -4.97 10.32 1.74
CA ARG A 90 -6.08 11.11 1.21
C ARG A 90 -5.77 11.48 -0.24
N VAL A 91 -6.74 11.32 -1.12
CA VAL A 91 -6.58 11.72 -2.52
C VAL A 91 -7.15 13.11 -2.70
N GLU A 92 -6.29 14.05 -3.06
CA GLU A 92 -6.66 15.45 -3.34
C GLU A 92 -5.84 15.93 -4.54
N ASP A 93 -6.49 16.58 -5.50
CA ASP A 93 -5.85 17.09 -6.73
C ASP A 93 -4.97 16.06 -7.46
N ASN A 94 -5.42 14.80 -7.53
CA ASN A 94 -4.66 13.68 -8.08
C ASN A 94 -3.31 13.42 -7.38
N LEU A 95 -3.19 13.75 -6.10
CA LEU A 95 -2.04 13.46 -5.27
C LEU A 95 -2.43 12.56 -4.09
N CYS A 96 -1.56 11.61 -3.77
CA CYS A 96 -1.64 10.85 -2.53
C CYS A 96 -1.02 11.67 -1.41
N ILE A 97 -1.85 12.26 -0.56
CA ILE A 97 -1.42 13.03 0.61
C ILE A 97 -1.43 12.09 1.81
N TRP A 98 -0.26 11.83 2.39
CA TRP A 98 -0.13 11.02 3.59
C TRP A 98 -0.91 11.64 4.76
N GLU A 99 -1.82 10.87 5.37
CA GLU A 99 -2.50 11.24 6.62
C GLU A 99 -1.93 10.39 7.75
N VAL A 100 -1.33 11.05 8.74
CA VAL A 100 -0.94 10.39 10.00
C VAL A 100 -2.21 10.00 10.74
N PHE A 101 -2.38 8.71 11.02
CA PHE A 101 -3.47 8.20 11.86
C PHE A 101 -3.16 8.32 13.35
#